data_AF-A0A7S0Z131-F1
#
_entry.id   AF-A0A7S0Z131-F1
#
_cell.length_a   1.000
_cell.length_b   1.000
_cell.length_c   1.000
_cell.angle_alpha   90.00
_cell.angle_beta   90.00
_cell.angle_gamma   90.00
#
_symmetry.space_group_name_H-M   'P 1'
#
loop_
_entity.id
_entity.type
_entity.pdbx_description
1 polymer ?
#
loop_
_entity_poly.entity_id
_entity_poly.type
_entity_poly.pdbx_seq_one_letter_code
_entity_poly.pdbx_strand_id
1 'polypeptide(L)'
;AAETVRLCYRHNHHKRGAKLAKDVKMPEKLLCAVKVEGLAEGNDWVELDRLSKEKKTPPIGWAPFVQACYANRRVDEALKYVGRIPDVTHRVELCVWMERYREAAQAAATVRDMELLASVRGRASAPTDLAFIDNIIADCSQ
;
A
#
# COMPACT_ATOMS: atom_id res chain seq x y z
N ALA A 1 -11.17 -16.29 16.68
CA ALA A 1 -10.73 -17.02 15.47
C ALA A 1 -9.82 -16.18 14.57
N ALA A 2 -10.28 -15.01 14.08
CA ALA A 2 -9.48 -14.11 13.23
C ALA A 2 -8.14 -13.72 13.86
N GLU A 3 -8.15 -13.30 15.13
CA GLU A 3 -6.91 -12.97 15.87
C GLU A 3 -5.93 -14.14 15.93
N THR A 4 -6.41 -15.36 16.21
CA THR A 4 -5.56 -16.56 16.25
C THR A 4 -4.94 -16.87 14.88
N VAL A 5 -5.70 -16.68 13.80
CA VAL A 5 -5.19 -16.83 12.43
C VAL A 5 -4.12 -15.77 12.15
N ARG A 6 -4.36 -14.50 12.48
CA ARG A 6 -3.37 -13.40 12.35
C ARG A 6 -2.07 -13.74 13.08
N LEU A 7 -2.18 -14.17 14.35
CA LEU A 7 -1.02 -14.57 15.17
C LEU A 7 -0.24 -15.73 14.53
N CYS A 8 -0.91 -16.69 13.90
CA CYS A 8 -0.22 -17.76 13.17
C CYS A 8 0.63 -17.19 12.02
N TYR A 9 0.13 -16.21 11.27
CA TYR A 9 0.92 -15.57 10.21
C TYR A 9 2.06 -14.72 10.76
N ARG A 10 1.82 -13.98 11.85
CA ARG A 10 2.84 -13.18 12.54
C ARG A 10 4.03 -14.00 13.05
N HIS A 11 3.79 -15.24 13.48
CA HIS A 11 4.82 -16.15 14.00
C HIS A 11 5.28 -17.21 13.00
N ASN A 12 5.04 -17.00 11.69
CA ASN A 12 5.48 -17.91 10.62
C ASN A 12 4.89 -19.33 10.69
N HIS A 13 3.77 -19.51 11.38
CA HIS A 13 2.99 -20.75 11.45
C HIS A 13 1.94 -20.82 10.34
N HIS A 14 2.31 -20.52 9.09
CA HIS A 14 1.36 -20.31 7.99
C HIS A 14 0.46 -21.52 7.71
N LYS A 15 1.02 -22.75 7.76
CA LYS A 15 0.25 -23.99 7.58
C LYS A 15 -0.86 -24.14 8.64
N ARG A 16 -0.57 -23.78 9.89
CA ARG A 16 -1.54 -23.82 11.00
C ARG A 16 -2.60 -22.74 10.84
N GLY A 17 -2.19 -21.52 10.47
CA GLY A 17 -3.10 -20.42 10.18
C GLY A 17 -4.07 -20.74 9.04
N ALA A 18 -3.57 -21.31 7.95
CA ALA A 18 -4.38 -21.73 6.81
C ALA A 18 -5.38 -22.85 7.17
N LYS A 19 -4.94 -23.85 7.94
CA LYS A 19 -5.83 -24.93 8.43
C LYS A 19 -6.95 -24.34 9.30
N LEU A 20 -6.61 -23.52 10.29
CA LEU A 20 -7.58 -22.90 11.19
C LEU A 20 -8.60 -22.04 10.43
N ALA A 21 -8.15 -21.24 9.45
CA ALA A 21 -9.03 -20.44 8.61
C ALA A 21 -10.03 -21.30 7.83
N LYS A 22 -9.60 -22.46 7.33
CA LYS A 22 -10.47 -23.42 6.64
C LYS A 22 -11.48 -24.05 7.60
N ASP A 23 -11.03 -24.47 8.79
CA ASP A 23 -11.88 -25.12 9.80
C ASP A 23 -13.03 -24.21 10.26
N VAL A 24 -12.76 -22.90 10.39
CA VAL A 24 -13.78 -21.89 10.76
C VAL A 24 -14.52 -21.31 9.55
N LYS A 25 -14.26 -21.83 8.34
CA LYS A 25 -14.84 -21.35 7.07
C LYS A 25 -14.73 -19.83 6.91
N MET A 26 -13.52 -19.30 7.16
CA MET A 26 -13.28 -17.87 7.16
C MET A 26 -13.57 -17.26 5.78
N PRO A 27 -14.34 -16.16 5.70
CA PRO A 27 -14.57 -15.45 4.45
C PRO A 27 -13.25 -15.00 3.84
N GLU A 28 -13.12 -15.12 2.52
CA GLU A 28 -11.86 -14.85 1.82
C GLU A 28 -11.35 -13.42 2.04
N LYS A 29 -12.26 -12.43 2.05
CA LYS A 29 -11.92 -11.03 2.34
C LYS A 29 -11.30 -10.86 3.73
N LEU A 30 -11.88 -11.50 4.74
CA LEU A 30 -11.36 -11.46 6.11
C LEU A 30 -10.03 -12.20 6.21
N LEU A 31 -9.92 -13.37 5.57
CA LEU A 31 -8.67 -14.14 5.53
C LEU A 31 -7.52 -13.34 4.90
N CYS A 32 -7.80 -12.61 3.82
CA CYS A 32 -6.82 -11.75 3.17
C CYS A 32 -6.37 -10.63 4.12
N ALA A 33 -7.29 -9.95 4.80
CA ALA A 33 -6.96 -8.90 5.77
C ALA A 33 -6.05 -9.42 6.90
N VAL A 34 -6.43 -10.52 7.56
CA VAL A 34 -5.63 -11.08 8.66
C VAL A 34 -4.28 -11.62 8.22
N LYS A 35 -4.16 -12.13 6.98
CA LYS A 35 -2.88 -12.52 6.39
C LYS A 35 -1.98 -11.30 6.22
N VAL A 36 -2.49 -10.22 5.61
CA VAL A 36 -1.72 -8.99 5.37
C VAL A 36 -1.22 -8.39 6.67
N GLU A 37 -2.10 -8.23 7.66
CA GLU A 37 -1.74 -7.70 8.98
C GLU A 37 -0.68 -8.60 9.64
N GLY A 38 -0.96 -9.91 9.74
CA GLY A 38 -0.06 -10.84 10.43
C GLY A 38 1.32 -10.94 9.78
N LEU A 39 1.38 -11.03 8.44
CA LEU A 39 2.65 -11.10 7.71
C LEU A 39 3.45 -9.80 7.86
N ALA A 40 2.80 -8.64 7.80
CA ALA A 40 3.46 -7.34 8.00
C ALA A 40 3.98 -7.18 9.44
N GLU A 41 3.18 -7.54 10.45
CA GLU A 41 3.60 -7.55 11.87
C GLU A 41 4.76 -8.53 12.13
N GLY A 42 4.80 -9.64 11.39
CA GLY A 42 5.85 -10.65 11.43
C GLY A 42 7.11 -10.29 10.62
N ASN A 43 7.09 -9.17 9.89
CA ASN A 43 8.12 -8.77 8.93
C ASN A 43 8.38 -9.82 7.82
N ASP A 44 7.40 -10.66 7.51
CA ASP A 44 7.50 -11.68 6.46
C ASP A 44 7.10 -11.09 5.11
N TRP A 45 7.95 -10.20 4.60
CA TRP A 45 7.75 -9.48 3.34
C TRP A 45 7.77 -10.41 2.13
N VAL A 46 8.47 -11.55 2.23
CA VAL A 46 8.55 -12.55 1.16
C VAL A 46 7.19 -13.20 0.96
N GLU A 47 6.56 -13.67 2.04
CA GLU A 47 5.22 -14.24 1.93
C GLU A 47 4.14 -13.18 1.70
N LEU A 48 4.34 -11.93 2.14
CA LEU A 48 3.44 -10.84 1.79
C LEU A 48 3.47 -10.54 0.28
N ASP A 49 4.65 -10.53 -0.34
CA ASP A 49 4.79 -10.43 -1.80
C ASP A 49 4.15 -11.63 -2.50
N ARG A 50 4.32 -12.84 -1.96
CA ARG A 50 3.67 -14.04 -2.50
C ARG A 50 2.15 -13.92 -2.46
N LEU A 51 1.59 -13.51 -1.32
CA LEU A 51 0.16 -13.23 -1.13
C LEU A 51 -0.34 -12.20 -2.15
N SER A 52 0.43 -11.13 -2.37
CA SER A 52 0.09 -10.07 -3.33
C SER A 52 -0.02 -10.59 -4.77
N LYS A 53 0.56 -11.74 -5.10
CA LYS A 53 0.57 -12.32 -6.44
C LYS A 53 -0.47 -13.43 -6.62
N GLU A 54 -1.13 -13.86 -5.54
CA GLU A 54 -2.16 -14.93 -5.61
C GLU A 54 -3.37 -14.50 -6.45
N LYS A 55 -3.69 -13.20 -6.48
CA LYS A 55 -4.81 -12.64 -7.27
C LYS A 55 -4.40 -11.34 -7.95
N LYS A 56 -4.95 -11.10 -9.16
CA LYS A 56 -4.76 -9.83 -9.90
C LYS A 56 -5.15 -8.61 -9.06
N THR A 57 -6.27 -8.72 -8.35
CA THR A 57 -6.73 -7.72 -7.37
C THR A 57 -7.12 -8.45 -6.09
N PRO A 58 -6.47 -8.16 -4.95
CA PRO A 58 -6.85 -8.74 -3.67
C PRO A 58 -8.30 -8.40 -3.30
N PRO A 59 -9.05 -9.27 -2.60
CA PRO A 59 -10.44 -9.01 -2.19
C PRO A 59 -10.61 -7.79 -1.28
N ILE A 60 -9.53 -7.37 -0.62
CA ILE A 60 -9.49 -6.18 0.25
C ILE A 60 -8.96 -4.93 -0.48
N GLY A 61 -8.60 -5.05 -1.76
CA GLY A 61 -7.87 -4.02 -2.50
C GLY A 61 -6.40 -3.92 -2.09
N TRP A 62 -5.71 -2.88 -2.58
CA TRP A 62 -4.28 -2.66 -2.31
C TRP A 62 -4.02 -1.71 -1.14
N ALA A 63 -4.96 -0.81 -0.81
CA ALA A 63 -4.78 0.14 0.30
C ALA A 63 -4.42 -0.55 1.63
N PRO A 64 -5.02 -1.70 2.02
CA PRO A 64 -4.62 -2.37 3.26
C PRO A 64 -3.19 -2.92 3.25
N PHE A 65 -2.67 -3.31 2.08
CA PHE A 65 -1.26 -3.71 1.95
C PHE A 65 -0.34 -2.53 2.20
N VAL A 66 -0.65 -1.37 1.59
CA VAL A 66 0.09 -0.12 1.76
C VAL A 66 0.11 0.28 3.24
N GLN A 67 -1.07 0.33 3.87
CA GLN A 67 -1.22 0.71 5.28
C GLN A 67 -0.46 -0.24 6.22
N ALA A 68 -0.55 -1.55 6.00
CA ALA A 68 0.15 -2.54 6.82
C ALA A 68 1.68 -2.41 6.71
N CYS A 69 2.20 -2.16 5.50
CA CYS A 69 3.63 -1.94 5.29
C CYS A 69 4.12 -0.63 5.94
N TYR A 70 3.35 0.45 5.77
CA TYR A 70 3.67 1.76 6.36
C TYR A 70 3.66 1.71 7.89
N ALA A 71 2.64 1.06 8.49
CA ALA A 71 2.54 0.87 9.94
C ALA A 71 3.73 0.11 10.53
N ASN A 72 4.34 -0.79 9.75
CA ASN A 72 5.53 -1.55 10.13
C ASN A 72 6.83 -0.93 9.64
N ARG A 73 6.83 0.38 9.32
CA ARG A 73 7.98 1.19 8.90
C ARG A 73 8.72 0.68 7.66
N ARG A 74 8.01 -0.02 6.77
CA ARG A 74 8.54 -0.49 5.47
C ARG A 74 7.90 0.28 4.33
N VAL A 75 8.37 1.52 4.17
CA VAL A 75 7.85 2.43 3.14
C VAL A 75 8.16 1.91 1.73
N ASP A 76 9.31 1.27 1.52
CA ASP A 76 9.67 0.69 0.22
C ASP A 76 8.66 -0.38 -0.24
N GLU A 77 8.23 -1.25 0.68
CA GLU A 77 7.20 -2.24 0.40
C GLU A 77 5.83 -1.58 0.20
N ALA A 78 5.50 -0.53 0.98
CA ALA A 78 4.25 0.20 0.80
C ALA A 78 4.13 0.80 -0.61
N LEU A 79 5.19 1.46 -1.10
CA LEU A 79 5.23 2.09 -2.42
C LEU A 79 5.07 1.09 -3.57
N LYS A 80 5.62 -0.12 -3.42
CA LYS A 80 5.41 -1.22 -4.37
C LYS A 80 3.93 -1.58 -4.53
N TYR A 81 3.16 -1.57 -3.44
CA TYR A 81 1.71 -1.85 -3.52
C TYR A 81 0.91 -0.64 -4.02
N VAL A 82 1.35 0.60 -3.73
CA VAL A 82 0.77 1.79 -4.37
C VAL A 82 0.86 1.70 -5.89
N GLY A 83 2.01 1.30 -6.43
CA GLY A 83 2.21 1.13 -7.88
C GLY A 83 1.27 0.12 -8.55
N ARG A 84 0.56 -0.73 -7.78
CA ARG A 84 -0.42 -1.69 -8.28
C ARG A 84 -1.85 -1.17 -8.33
N ILE A 85 -2.10 0.01 -7.78
CA ILE A 85 -3.42 0.63 -7.82
C ILE A 85 -3.62 1.23 -9.22
N PRO A 86 -4.66 0.81 -9.96
CA PRO A 86 -4.88 1.30 -11.33
C PRO A 86 -5.33 2.77 -11.33
N ASP A 87 -6.07 3.18 -10.30
CA ASP A 87 -6.59 4.54 -10.16
C ASP A 87 -5.50 5.50 -9.68
N VAL A 88 -5.16 6.49 -10.51
CA VAL A 88 -4.06 7.43 -10.22
C VAL A 88 -4.43 8.37 -9.07
N THR A 89 -5.69 8.81 -8.98
CA THR A 89 -6.17 9.67 -7.89
C THR A 89 -5.96 8.98 -6.54
N HIS A 90 -6.39 7.73 -6.41
CA HIS A 90 -6.23 6.93 -5.22
C HIS A 90 -4.75 6.64 -4.88
N ARG A 91 -3.89 6.48 -5.90
CA ARG A 91 -2.43 6.40 -5.68
C ARG A 91 -1.90 7.67 -5.04
N VAL A 92 -2.28 8.82 -5.58
CA VAL A 92 -1.86 10.12 -5.06
C VAL A 92 -2.36 10.33 -3.64
N GLU A 93 -3.64 10.02 -3.37
CA GLU A 93 -4.23 10.13 -2.04
C GLU A 93 -3.46 9.29 -0.99
N LEU A 94 -3.12 8.04 -1.33
CA LEU A 94 -2.33 7.19 -0.43
C LEU A 94 -0.89 7.68 -0.25
N CYS A 95 -0.23 8.13 -1.31
CA CYS A 95 1.09 8.73 -1.18
C CYS A 95 1.07 9.97 -0.28
N VAL A 96 0.06 10.84 -0.44
CA VAL A 96 -0.10 12.01 0.43
C VAL A 96 -0.41 11.61 1.88
N TRP A 97 -1.24 10.59 2.09
CA TRP A 97 -1.51 10.04 3.44
C TRP A 97 -0.24 9.49 4.12
N MET A 98 0.69 8.92 3.34
CA MET A 98 2.01 8.50 3.82
C MET A 98 3.06 9.63 3.86
N GLU A 99 2.66 10.88 3.59
CA GLU A 99 3.55 12.05 3.50
C GLU A 99 4.66 11.89 2.44
N ARG A 100 4.40 11.07 1.41
CA ARG A 100 5.29 10.80 0.27
C ARG A 100 4.93 11.69 -0.90
N TYR A 101 5.16 12.99 -0.75
CA TYR A 101 4.75 14.01 -1.72
C TYR A 101 5.45 13.88 -3.08
N ARG A 102 6.72 13.43 -3.11
CA ARG A 102 7.45 13.23 -4.37
C ARG A 102 6.84 12.12 -5.21
N GLU A 103 6.56 10.96 -4.61
CA GLU A 103 5.90 9.87 -5.31
C GLU A 103 4.45 10.19 -5.67
N ALA A 104 3.76 10.99 -4.85
CA ALA A 104 2.44 11.53 -5.19
C ALA A 104 2.51 12.39 -6.46
N ALA A 105 3.45 13.33 -6.54
CA ALA A 105 3.63 14.18 -7.70
C ALA A 105 4.05 13.39 -8.94
N GLN A 106 4.95 12.40 -8.80
CA GLN A 106 5.30 11.51 -9.90
C GLN A 106 4.09 10.73 -10.42
N ALA A 107 3.22 10.23 -9.53
CA ALA A 107 2.01 9.54 -9.93
C ALA A 107 1.07 10.47 -10.72
N ALA A 108 0.82 11.69 -10.24
CA ALA A 108 0.01 12.68 -10.95
C ALA A 108 0.61 13.08 -12.30
N ALA A 109 1.93 13.22 -12.37
CA ALA A 109 2.65 13.55 -13.60
C ALA A 109 2.48 12.49 -14.70
N THR A 110 2.29 11.21 -14.34
CA THR A 110 2.10 10.14 -15.35
C THR A 110 0.87 10.34 -16.24
N VAL A 111 -0.13 11.09 -15.76
CA VAL A 111 -1.35 11.43 -16.51
C VAL A 111 -1.44 12.92 -16.83
N ARG A 112 -0.37 13.69 -16.52
CA ARG A 112 -0.30 15.16 -16.68
C ARG A 112 -1.50 15.89 -16.04
N ASP A 113 -1.97 15.41 -14.89
CA ASP A 113 -3.07 16.02 -14.17
C ASP A 113 -2.57 17.19 -13.31
N MET A 114 -2.76 18.40 -13.83
CA MET A 114 -2.29 19.63 -13.20
C MET A 114 -3.06 19.98 -11.92
N GLU A 115 -4.35 19.62 -11.84
CA GLU A 115 -5.15 19.85 -10.63
C GLU A 115 -4.66 18.96 -9.49
N LEU A 116 -4.39 17.69 -9.80
CA LEU A 116 -3.86 16.73 -8.85
C LEU A 116 -2.43 17.12 -8.40
N LEU A 117 -1.57 17.57 -9.32
CA LEU A 117 -0.25 18.12 -9.00
C LEU A 117 -0.33 19.34 -8.07
N ALA A 118 -1.23 20.28 -8.36
CA ALA A 118 -1.44 21.45 -7.51
C ALA A 118 -1.93 21.06 -6.11
N SER A 119 -2.81 20.05 -6.02
CA SER A 119 -3.29 19.51 -4.74
C SER A 119 -2.16 18.89 -3.91
N VAL A 120 -1.27 18.11 -4.54
CA VAL A 120 -0.07 17.55 -3.88
C VAL A 120 0.85 18.67 -3.40
N ARG A 121 1.09 19.67 -4.26
CA ARG A 121 1.93 20.83 -3.95
C ARG A 121 1.42 21.66 -2.78
N GLY A 122 0.10 21.77 -2.63
CA GLY A 122 -0.54 22.47 -1.50
C GLY A 122 -0.52 21.70 -0.18
N ARG A 123 -0.33 20.38 -0.21
CA ARG A 123 -0.20 19.52 0.98
C ARG A 123 1.24 19.41 1.49
N ALA A 124 2.21 19.54 0.58
CA ALA A 124 3.62 19.49 0.93
C ALA A 124 4.06 20.76 1.69
N SER A 125 4.99 20.59 2.64
CA SER A 125 5.55 21.70 3.43
C SER A 125 7.07 21.77 3.37
N ALA A 126 7.75 20.67 3.05
CA ALA A 126 9.21 20.61 3.04
C ALA A 126 9.78 21.30 1.80
N PRO A 127 10.73 22.25 1.93
CA PRO A 127 11.27 23.01 0.79
C PRO A 127 11.83 22.13 -0.33
N THR A 128 12.43 21.00 0.02
CA THR A 128 12.99 20.04 -0.93
C THR A 128 11.91 19.30 -1.74
N ASP A 129 10.76 19.03 -1.12
CA ASP A 129 9.62 18.42 -1.81
C ASP A 129 8.91 19.46 -2.68
N LEU A 130 8.73 20.68 -2.19
CA LEU A 130 8.15 21.78 -2.97
C LEU A 130 8.95 22.03 -4.26
N ALA A 131 10.27 22.16 -4.15
CA ALA A 131 11.14 22.36 -5.31
C ALA A 131 11.04 21.20 -6.32
N PHE A 132 10.96 19.95 -5.84
CA PHE A 132 10.79 18.78 -6.70
C PHE A 132 9.44 18.79 -7.43
N ILE A 133 8.37 19.11 -6.71
CA ILE A 133 7.02 19.17 -7.28
C ILE A 133 6.89 20.33 -8.27
N ASP A 134 7.48 21.49 -7.97
CA ASP A 134 7.48 22.66 -8.85
C ASP A 134 8.19 22.36 -10.18
N ASN A 135 9.32 21.64 -10.14
CA ASN A 135 10.00 21.19 -11.36
C ASN A 135 9.11 20.27 -12.19
N ILE A 136 8.43 19.30 -11.56
CA ILE A 136 7.49 18.40 -12.25
C ILE A 136 6.34 19.18 -12.90
N ILE A 137 5.79 20.18 -12.19
CA ILE A 137 4.71 21.04 -12.69
C ILE A 137 5.19 21.82 -13.91
N ALA A 138 6.42 22.37 -13.88
CA ALA A 138 7.00 23.08 -15.01
C ALA A 138 7.18 22.15 -16.23
N ASP A 139 7.72 20.94 -16.03
CA ASP A 139 7.91 19.95 -17.09
C ASP A 139 6.58 19.47 -17.71
N CYS A 140 5.51 19.39 -16.92
CA CYS A 140 4.18 19.01 -17.43
C CYS A 140 3.48 20.14 -18.19
N SER A 141 3.89 21.40 -17.98
CA SER A 141 3.33 22.58 -18.62
C SER A 141 3.94 22.90 -20.00
N GLN A 142 4.99 22.17 -20.39
CA GLN A 142 5.64 22.23 -21.70
C GLN A 142 5.12 21.15 -22.66
#